data_AF-A0A8S3RML6-F1
#
_entry.id   AF-A0A8S3RML6-F1
#
_cell.length_a   1.000
_cell.length_b   1.000
_cell.length_c   1.000
_cell.angle_alpha   90.00
_cell.angle_beta   90.00
_cell.angle_gamma   90.00
#
_symmetry.space_group_name_H-M   'P 1'
#
loop_
_entity.id
_entity.type
_entity.pdbx_description
1 polymer ?
#
loop_
_entity_poly.entity_id
_entity_poly.type
_entity_poly.pdbx_seq_one_letter_code
_entity_poly.pdbx_strand_id
1 'polypeptide(L)'
;MFVILEDFVLVTFLPLNQRVEDQIFGRTARKGEPGSAQLILDRSSLNKYFGRLRNINEITDMRNKVEKQRIIEIEKNLLQNVKCKEALFSHYCSFLRDVKNEHNLTEIEMKIVYNSLHEYWGMWLKEHCDFRSKENLILIPLKLRLQTKLQTAMRKVIQRKSPSANISHVIKFANEEMKSKNFEKAEQMFTRAIDVDEKRAAVAYYNRALCRIQMYGTKLLNGILQDLKQAEMSFEKFKQEAFLCLSLLDTSQIKGNRNDENLTKKSKF
;
A
#
# COMPACT_ATOMS: atom_id res chain seq x y z
N MET A 1 -28.02 -15.51 -1.78
CA MET A 1 -28.03 -16.93 -1.38
C MET A 1 -28.91 -17.67 -2.40
N PHE A 2 -28.50 -18.81 -2.94
CA PHE A 2 -29.33 -19.60 -3.85
C PHE A 2 -29.71 -20.91 -3.16
N VAL A 3 -30.91 -21.42 -3.44
CA VAL A 3 -31.39 -22.70 -2.90
C VAL A 3 -31.48 -23.68 -4.07
N ILE A 4 -30.88 -24.86 -3.90
CA ILE A 4 -30.95 -25.96 -4.86
C ILE A 4 -32.10 -26.87 -4.40
N LEU A 5 -33.14 -26.97 -5.22
CA LEU A 5 -34.15 -28.02 -5.17
C LEU A 5 -33.72 -29.09 -6.20
N GLU A 6 -34.14 -30.35 -6.03
CA GLU A 6 -33.53 -31.53 -6.69
C GLU A 6 -33.20 -31.38 -8.19
N ASP A 7 -34.01 -30.62 -8.94
CA ASP A 7 -33.78 -30.28 -10.36
C ASP A 7 -33.96 -28.77 -10.68
N PHE A 8 -33.98 -27.89 -9.68
CA PHE A 8 -34.32 -26.46 -9.87
C PHE A 8 -33.56 -25.51 -8.94
N VAL A 9 -33.07 -24.38 -9.48
CA VAL A 9 -32.39 -23.35 -8.68
C VAL A 9 -33.23 -22.08 -8.57
N LEU A 10 -33.42 -21.61 -7.33
CA LEU A 10 -33.95 -20.28 -7.05
C LEU A 10 -32.81 -19.29 -6.78
N VAL A 11 -32.76 -18.22 -7.57
CA VAL A 11 -31.74 -17.17 -7.48
C VAL A 11 -32.37 -15.88 -6.99
N THR A 12 -32.00 -15.43 -5.79
CA THR A 12 -32.61 -14.26 -5.14
C THR A 12 -31.80 -12.97 -5.23
N PHE A 13 -30.78 -12.95 -6.08
CA PHE A 13 -29.89 -11.81 -6.28
C PHE A 13 -29.54 -11.69 -7.75
N LEU A 14 -29.26 -10.47 -8.21
CA LEU A 14 -28.80 -10.25 -9.57
C LEU A 14 -27.36 -10.78 -9.71
N PRO A 15 -27.08 -11.78 -10.57
CA PRO A 15 -25.72 -12.27 -10.78
C PRO A 15 -24.83 -11.15 -11.30
N LEU A 16 -23.55 -11.13 -10.90
CA LEU A 16 -22.61 -10.07 -11.26
C LEU A 16 -22.38 -9.95 -12.77
N ASN A 17 -22.34 -11.09 -13.47
CA ASN A 17 -22.18 -11.16 -14.92
C ASN A 17 -22.73 -12.48 -15.47
N GLN A 18 -22.74 -12.61 -16.80
CA GLN A 18 -23.26 -13.78 -17.50
C GLN A 18 -22.59 -15.08 -17.03
N ARG A 19 -21.27 -15.09 -16.82
CA ARG A 19 -20.55 -16.29 -16.38
C ARG A 19 -21.08 -16.83 -15.04
N VAL A 20 -21.35 -15.93 -14.09
CA VAL A 20 -21.88 -16.32 -12.77
C VAL A 20 -23.30 -16.86 -12.91
N GLU A 21 -24.12 -16.24 -13.77
CA GLU A 21 -25.46 -16.73 -14.08
C GLU A 21 -25.42 -18.13 -14.69
N ASP A 22 -24.63 -18.35 -15.74
CA ASP A 22 -24.47 -19.65 -16.40
C ASP A 22 -23.98 -20.72 -15.42
N GLN A 23 -23.08 -20.37 -14.49
CA GLN A 23 -22.61 -21.29 -13.45
C GLN A 23 -23.68 -21.68 -12.44
N ILE A 24 -24.61 -20.77 -12.13
CA ILE A 24 -25.73 -21.04 -11.23
C ILE A 24 -26.75 -21.93 -11.94
N PHE A 25 -27.10 -21.60 -13.18
CA PHE A 25 -28.07 -22.32 -14.00
C PHE A 25 -27.51 -23.72 -14.36
N GLY A 26 -26.20 -23.82 -14.58
CA GLY A 26 -25.50 -25.07 -14.81
C GLY A 26 -25.47 -26.04 -13.63
N ARG A 27 -25.88 -25.63 -12.41
CA ARG A 27 -25.93 -26.55 -11.25
C ARG A 27 -27.00 -27.61 -11.36
N THR A 28 -28.06 -27.35 -12.11
CA THR A 28 -29.17 -28.28 -12.36
C THR A 28 -29.14 -28.85 -13.78
N ALA A 29 -28.09 -28.56 -14.56
CA ALA A 29 -27.90 -29.14 -15.88
C ALA A 29 -27.54 -30.63 -15.77
N ARG A 30 -28.22 -31.48 -16.52
CA ARG A 30 -27.95 -32.94 -16.58
C ARG A 30 -28.00 -33.43 -18.02
N LYS A 31 -27.09 -34.35 -18.37
CA LYS A 31 -27.05 -35.03 -19.69
C LYS A 31 -26.98 -34.07 -20.90
N GLY A 32 -26.40 -32.89 -20.74
CA GLY A 32 -26.27 -31.90 -21.82
C GLY A 32 -27.48 -30.94 -21.95
N GLU A 33 -28.55 -31.17 -21.20
CA GLU A 33 -29.70 -30.27 -21.14
C GLU A 33 -29.41 -29.06 -20.23
N PRO A 34 -29.90 -27.85 -20.58
CA PRO A 34 -29.75 -26.67 -19.74
C PRO A 34 -30.46 -26.88 -18.41
N GLY A 35 -29.80 -26.48 -17.32
CA GLY A 35 -30.39 -26.55 -15.99
C GLY A 35 -31.54 -25.58 -15.81
N SER A 36 -32.54 -25.98 -15.03
CA SER A 36 -33.69 -25.13 -14.73
C SER A 36 -33.38 -24.20 -13.57
N ALA A 37 -33.54 -22.90 -13.78
CA ALA A 37 -33.39 -21.88 -12.75
C ALA A 37 -34.38 -20.73 -12.96
N GLN A 38 -34.78 -20.09 -11.85
CA GLN A 38 -35.62 -18.89 -11.87
C GLN A 38 -34.99 -17.79 -11.03
N LEU A 39 -34.96 -16.58 -11.62
CA LEU A 39 -34.50 -15.38 -10.97
C LEU A 39 -35.68 -14.66 -10.30
N ILE A 40 -35.55 -14.41 -9.00
CA ILE A 40 -36.53 -13.66 -8.20
C ILE A 40 -35.78 -12.49 -7.57
N LEU A 41 -36.03 -11.28 -8.04
CA LEU A 41 -35.34 -10.08 -7.56
C LEU A 41 -36.28 -9.21 -6.74
N ASP A 42 -35.84 -8.82 -5.55
CA ASP A 42 -36.47 -7.71 -4.85
C ASP A 42 -36.02 -6.38 -5.48
N ARG A 43 -36.98 -5.64 -6.04
CA ARG A 43 -36.74 -4.32 -6.65
C ARG A 43 -36.20 -3.31 -5.64
N SER A 44 -36.55 -3.42 -4.35
CA SER A 44 -36.10 -2.49 -3.32
C SER A 44 -34.62 -2.67 -2.95
N SER A 45 -34.12 -3.89 -3.11
CA SER A 45 -32.72 -4.29 -2.90
C SER A 45 -31.82 -4.00 -4.11
N LEU A 46 -32.39 -3.70 -5.27
CA LEU A 46 -31.60 -3.34 -6.46
C LEU A 46 -31.10 -1.89 -6.37
N ASN A 47 -29.90 -1.64 -6.90
CA ASN A 47 -29.42 -0.28 -7.09
C ASN A 47 -30.44 0.52 -7.93
N LYS A 48 -30.64 1.80 -7.60
CA LYS A 48 -31.57 2.74 -8.24
C LYS A 48 -31.57 2.70 -9.77
N TYR A 49 -30.43 2.41 -10.40
CA TYR A 49 -30.32 2.25 -11.86
C TYR A 49 -31.09 1.03 -12.39
N PHE A 50 -30.98 -0.12 -11.71
CA PHE A 50 -31.67 -1.35 -12.09
C PHE A 50 -33.12 -1.38 -11.59
N GLY A 51 -33.40 -0.79 -10.42
CA GLY A 51 -34.74 -0.78 -9.82
C GLY A 51 -35.80 -0.01 -10.63
N ARG A 52 -35.38 0.83 -11.59
CA ARG A 52 -36.27 1.58 -12.51
C ARG A 52 -36.73 0.77 -13.73
N LEU A 53 -36.11 -0.36 -14.00
CA LEU A 53 -36.39 -1.20 -15.16
C LEU A 53 -37.62 -2.08 -14.91
N ARG A 54 -38.39 -2.39 -15.95
CA ARG A 54 -39.76 -2.92 -15.84
C ARG A 54 -39.82 -4.43 -15.64
N ASN A 55 -38.87 -5.16 -16.20
CA ASN A 55 -38.83 -6.62 -16.19
C ASN A 55 -37.39 -7.15 -16.02
N ILE A 56 -37.27 -8.46 -15.77
CA ILE A 56 -35.99 -9.13 -15.55
C ILE A 56 -35.08 -9.04 -16.78
N ASN A 57 -35.64 -9.17 -18.00
CA ASN A 57 -34.86 -9.11 -19.24
C ASN A 57 -34.15 -7.75 -19.39
N GLU A 58 -34.86 -6.64 -19.15
CA GLU A 58 -34.27 -5.30 -19.15
C GLU A 58 -33.15 -5.16 -18.12
N ILE A 59 -33.31 -5.74 -16.92
CA ILE A 59 -32.28 -5.72 -15.87
C ILE A 59 -31.04 -6.50 -16.31
N THR A 60 -31.23 -7.69 -16.87
CA THR A 60 -30.16 -8.56 -17.38
C THR A 60 -29.42 -7.91 -18.56
N ASP A 61 -30.15 -7.31 -19.50
CA ASP A 61 -29.58 -6.59 -20.64
C ASP A 61 -28.76 -5.38 -20.19
N MET A 62 -29.29 -4.61 -19.24
CA MET A 62 -28.57 -3.46 -18.68
C MET A 62 -27.31 -3.91 -17.94
N ARG A 63 -27.39 -4.98 -17.15
CA ARG A 63 -26.23 -5.57 -16.47
C ARG A 63 -25.17 -5.97 -17.50
N ASN A 64 -25.57 -6.71 -18.55
CA ASN A 64 -24.66 -7.17 -19.60
C ASN A 64 -23.99 -5.99 -20.32
N LYS A 65 -24.74 -4.90 -20.56
CA LYS A 65 -24.18 -3.67 -21.13
C LYS A 65 -23.18 -2.97 -20.21
N VAL A 66 -23.49 -2.87 -18.92
CA VAL A 66 -22.58 -2.29 -17.91
C VAL A 66 -21.30 -3.13 -17.79
N GLU A 67 -21.44 -4.46 -17.72
CA GLU A 67 -20.30 -5.37 -17.63
C GLU A 67 -19.43 -5.32 -18.89
N LYS A 68 -20.05 -5.28 -20.08
CA LYS A 68 -19.32 -5.10 -21.34
C LYS A 68 -18.52 -3.80 -21.35
N GLN A 69 -19.12 -2.70 -20.88
CA GLN A 69 -18.41 -1.42 -20.79
C GLN A 69 -17.25 -1.49 -19.79
N ARG A 70 -17.44 -2.16 -18.65
CA ARG A 70 -16.38 -2.39 -17.64
C ARG A 70 -15.23 -3.20 -18.22
N ILE A 71 -15.52 -4.28 -18.97
CA ILE A 71 -14.48 -5.09 -19.63
C ILE A 71 -13.69 -4.27 -20.63
N ILE A 72 -14.37 -3.47 -21.47
CA ILE A 72 -13.71 -2.57 -22.43
C ILE A 72 -12.81 -1.56 -21.72
N GLU A 73 -13.25 -1.01 -20.59
CA GLU A 73 -12.45 -0.08 -19.79
C GLU A 73 -11.23 -0.76 -19.17
N ILE A 74 -11.39 -1.98 -18.65
CA ILE A 74 -10.30 -2.80 -18.13
C ILE A 74 -9.28 -3.09 -19.23
N GLU A 75 -9.74 -3.50 -20.40
CA GLU A 75 -8.87 -3.84 -21.53
C GLU A 75 -8.10 -2.61 -22.04
N LYS A 76 -8.77 -1.48 -22.19
CA LYS A 76 -8.14 -0.25 -22.73
C LYS A 76 -7.20 0.42 -21.73
N ASN A 77 -7.61 0.51 -20.47
CA ASN A 77 -6.90 1.33 -19.47
C ASN A 77 -6.15 0.46 -18.48
N LEU A 78 -6.84 -0.45 -17.79
CA LEU A 78 -6.26 -1.19 -16.67
C LEU A 78 -5.15 -2.15 -17.13
N LEU A 79 -5.35 -2.85 -18.25
CA LEU A 79 -4.35 -3.79 -18.78
C LEU A 79 -3.07 -3.06 -19.20
N GLN A 80 -3.20 -1.91 -19.86
CA GLN A 80 -2.05 -1.08 -20.23
C GLN A 80 -1.29 -0.60 -19.00
N ASN A 81 -2.01 -0.22 -17.94
CA ASN A 81 -1.43 0.19 -16.67
C ASN A 81 -0.68 -0.95 -15.99
N VAL A 82 -1.26 -2.17 -15.98
CA VAL A 82 -0.60 -3.37 -15.43
C VAL A 82 0.68 -3.67 -16.20
N LYS A 83 0.63 -3.67 -17.55
CA LYS A 83 1.83 -3.87 -18.39
C LYS A 83 2.90 -2.82 -18.13
N CYS A 84 2.51 -1.55 -17.96
CA CYS A 84 3.43 -0.48 -17.62
C CYS A 84 4.08 -0.70 -16.25
N LYS A 85 3.31 -1.05 -15.22
CA LYS A 85 3.83 -1.37 -13.88
C LYS A 85 4.80 -2.54 -13.92
N GLU A 86 4.46 -3.60 -14.63
CA GLU A 86 5.31 -4.78 -14.78
C GLU A 86 6.63 -4.44 -15.47
N ALA A 87 6.59 -3.62 -16.52
CA ALA A 87 7.77 -3.16 -17.22
C ALA A 87 8.67 -2.25 -16.34
N LEU A 88 8.08 -1.37 -15.52
CA LEU A 88 8.83 -0.55 -14.57
C LEU A 88 9.40 -1.37 -13.41
N PHE A 89 8.66 -2.36 -12.91
CA PHE A 89 9.12 -3.28 -11.88
C PHE A 89 10.28 -4.13 -12.38
N SER A 90 10.20 -4.66 -13.60
CA SER A 90 11.28 -5.40 -14.26
C SER A 90 12.55 -4.53 -14.39
N HIS A 91 12.37 -3.26 -14.76
CA HIS A 91 13.47 -2.29 -14.84
C HIS A 91 14.11 -2.04 -13.46
N TYR A 92 13.28 -1.87 -12.42
CA TYR A 92 13.74 -1.74 -11.04
C TYR A 92 14.49 -2.99 -10.54
N CYS A 93 13.99 -4.20 -10.82
CA CYS A 93 14.66 -5.44 -10.47
C CYS A 93 16.03 -5.56 -11.17
N SER A 94 16.14 -5.13 -12.44
CA SER A 94 17.42 -5.07 -13.12
C SER A 94 18.38 -4.13 -12.40
N PHE A 95 17.93 -2.91 -12.09
CA PHE A 95 18.72 -1.94 -11.35
C PHE A 95 19.24 -2.49 -10.00
N LEU A 96 18.42 -3.22 -9.25
CA LEU A 96 18.87 -3.84 -7.99
C LEU A 96 19.95 -4.91 -8.20
N ARG A 97 19.86 -5.69 -9.29
CA ARG A 97 20.90 -6.66 -9.64
C ARG A 97 22.20 -5.96 -10.01
N ASP A 98 22.13 -4.87 -10.76
CA ASP A 98 23.30 -4.07 -11.13
C ASP A 98 23.97 -3.50 -9.87
N VAL A 99 23.18 -2.93 -8.95
CA VAL A 99 23.66 -2.45 -7.64
C VAL A 99 24.39 -3.56 -6.85
N LYS A 100 23.87 -4.79 -6.86
CA LYS A 100 24.50 -5.93 -6.20
C LYS A 100 25.85 -6.29 -6.80
N ASN A 101 25.98 -6.17 -8.12
CA ASN A 101 27.18 -6.57 -8.84
C ASN A 101 28.25 -5.47 -8.84
N GLU A 102 27.84 -4.21 -8.85
CA GLU A 102 28.74 -3.04 -8.96
C GLU A 102 29.33 -2.61 -7.61
N HIS A 103 28.62 -2.86 -6.51
CA HIS A 103 29.06 -2.45 -5.19
C HIS A 103 29.40 -3.69 -4.35
N ASN A 104 30.66 -3.82 -3.95
CA ASN A 104 31.14 -4.84 -3.00
C ASN A 104 30.62 -4.60 -1.59
N LEU A 105 29.30 -4.62 -1.42
CA LEU A 105 28.60 -4.39 -0.17
C LEU A 105 28.55 -5.68 0.64
N THR A 106 28.68 -5.55 1.95
CA THR A 106 28.37 -6.65 2.87
C THR A 106 26.88 -7.02 2.81
N GLU A 107 26.51 -8.22 3.27
CA GLU A 107 25.10 -8.65 3.32
C GLU A 107 24.22 -7.68 4.12
N ILE A 108 24.76 -7.11 5.19
CA ILE A 108 24.07 -6.14 6.05
C ILE A 108 23.85 -4.83 5.31
N GLU A 109 24.89 -4.29 4.67
CA GLU A 109 24.79 -3.05 3.89
C GLU A 109 23.81 -3.20 2.72
N MET A 110 23.88 -4.34 2.02
CA MET A 110 22.94 -4.68 0.95
C MET A 110 21.50 -4.69 1.46
N LYS A 111 21.23 -5.27 2.64
CA LYS A 111 19.89 -5.27 3.24
C LYS A 111 19.38 -3.85 3.52
N ILE A 112 20.23 -2.95 3.99
CA ILE A 112 19.83 -1.55 4.24
C ILE A 112 19.58 -0.82 2.93
N VAL A 113 20.46 -1.01 1.94
CA VAL A 113 20.33 -0.43 0.60
C VAL A 113 19.02 -0.85 -0.04
N TYR A 114 18.72 -2.15 -0.04
CA TYR A 114 17.47 -2.68 -0.57
C TYR A 114 16.28 -2.08 0.13
N ASN A 115 16.19 -2.14 1.46
CA ASN A 115 15.05 -1.55 2.19
C ASN A 115 14.84 -0.07 1.81
N SER A 116 15.93 0.70 1.71
CA SER A 116 15.86 2.12 1.35
C SER A 116 15.35 2.34 -0.08
N LEU A 117 15.81 1.53 -1.03
CA LEU A 117 15.38 1.61 -2.42
C LEU A 117 13.96 1.05 -2.62
N HIS A 118 13.52 0.07 -1.83
CA HIS A 118 12.16 -0.50 -1.91
C HIS A 118 11.13 0.52 -1.45
N GLU A 119 11.39 1.20 -0.33
CA GLU A 119 10.54 2.29 0.14
C GLU A 119 10.49 3.41 -0.90
N TYR A 120 11.65 3.82 -1.41
CA TYR A 120 11.73 4.87 -2.43
C TYR A 120 10.94 4.50 -3.70
N TRP A 121 11.08 3.27 -4.18
CA TRP A 121 10.31 2.73 -5.30
C TRP A 121 8.80 2.79 -5.03
N GLY A 122 8.35 2.34 -3.85
CA GLY A 122 6.94 2.35 -3.48
C GLY A 122 6.34 3.77 -3.46
N MET A 123 7.08 4.74 -2.90
CA MET A 123 6.69 6.15 -2.89
C MET A 123 6.63 6.72 -4.31
N TRP A 124 7.67 6.47 -5.11
CA TRP A 124 7.74 6.95 -6.49
C TRP A 124 6.57 6.43 -7.34
N LEU A 125 6.25 5.14 -7.22
CA LEU A 125 5.13 4.51 -7.94
C LEU A 125 3.79 5.14 -7.57
N LYS A 126 3.58 5.49 -6.28
CA LYS A 126 2.36 6.13 -5.81
C LYS A 126 2.23 7.57 -6.34
N GLU A 127 3.33 8.32 -6.37
CA GLU A 127 3.35 9.71 -6.82
C GLU A 127 3.24 9.88 -8.33
N HIS A 128 3.92 9.02 -9.09
CA HIS A 128 4.10 9.19 -10.54
C HIS A 128 3.21 8.26 -11.35
N CYS A 129 2.49 7.37 -10.68
CA CYS A 129 1.64 6.41 -11.33
C CYS A 129 0.27 6.32 -10.64
N ASP A 130 -0.39 7.47 -10.43
CA ASP A 130 -1.84 7.50 -10.22
C ASP A 130 -2.54 7.30 -11.58
N PHE A 131 -2.65 6.03 -11.95
CA PHE A 131 -3.18 5.53 -13.21
C PHE A 131 -4.69 5.80 -13.45
N ARG A 132 -5.33 6.62 -12.59
CA ARG A 132 -6.72 7.08 -12.78
C ARG A 132 -6.84 8.27 -13.72
N SER A 133 -5.74 9.01 -13.95
CA SER A 133 -5.73 10.05 -14.98
C SER A 133 -5.54 9.41 -16.36
N LYS A 134 -6.39 9.81 -17.31
CA LYS A 134 -6.40 9.31 -18.72
C LYS A 134 -5.21 9.81 -19.55
N GLU A 135 -4.22 10.43 -18.92
CA GLU A 135 -3.08 11.01 -19.63
C GLU A 135 -2.07 9.90 -19.94
N ASN A 136 -1.83 9.72 -21.23
CA ASN A 136 -1.01 8.68 -21.82
C ASN A 136 0.30 8.47 -21.05
N LEU A 137 0.40 7.38 -20.28
CA LEU A 137 1.67 6.91 -19.75
C LEU A 137 2.52 6.38 -20.88
N ILE A 138 3.41 7.22 -21.39
CA ILE A 138 4.44 6.77 -22.34
C ILE A 138 5.53 6.08 -21.52
N LEU A 139 5.66 4.77 -21.70
CA LEU A 139 6.56 3.92 -20.91
C LEU A 139 8.03 4.36 -20.98
N ILE A 140 8.49 4.82 -22.15
CA ILE A 140 9.90 5.17 -22.38
C ILE A 140 10.34 6.38 -21.51
N PRO A 141 9.66 7.55 -21.55
CA PRO A 141 9.94 8.65 -20.64
C PRO A 141 9.87 8.27 -19.16
N LEU A 142 8.92 7.41 -18.78
CA LEU A 142 8.78 6.96 -17.39
C LEU A 142 9.97 6.11 -16.94
N LYS A 143 10.43 5.17 -17.77
CA LYS A 143 11.64 4.38 -17.49
C LYS A 143 12.86 5.27 -17.34
N LEU A 144 13.03 6.28 -18.19
CA LEU A 144 14.15 7.20 -18.10
C LEU A 144 14.11 8.04 -16.81
N ARG A 145 12.94 8.60 -16.47
CA ARG A 145 12.74 9.35 -15.22
C ARG A 145 13.00 8.47 -14.00
N LEU A 146 12.48 7.24 -14.00
CA LEU A 146 12.72 6.26 -12.96
C LEU A 146 14.22 5.99 -12.81
N GLN A 147 14.93 5.73 -13.90
CA GLN A 147 16.38 5.47 -13.90
C GLN A 147 17.15 6.61 -13.23
N THR A 148 16.91 7.86 -13.63
CA THR A 148 17.57 9.03 -13.04
C THR A 148 17.28 9.16 -11.54
N LYS A 149 16.05 8.89 -11.13
CA LYS A 149 15.63 8.96 -9.73
C LYS A 149 16.26 7.85 -8.89
N LEU A 150 16.30 6.61 -9.40
CA LEU A 150 16.96 5.48 -8.75
C LEU A 150 18.46 5.71 -8.57
N GLN A 151 19.16 6.21 -9.60
CA GLN A 151 20.57 6.57 -9.50
C GLN A 151 20.81 7.66 -8.44
N THR A 152 19.94 8.67 -8.39
CA THR A 152 20.03 9.74 -7.36
C THR A 152 19.78 9.18 -5.96
N ALA A 153 18.77 8.31 -5.81
CA ALA A 153 18.47 7.64 -4.55
C ALA A 153 19.66 6.77 -4.10
N MET A 154 20.24 5.99 -5.00
CA MET A 154 21.39 5.15 -4.70
C MET A 154 22.61 5.95 -4.24
N ARG A 155 22.94 7.07 -4.92
CA ARG A 155 24.01 7.97 -4.46
C ARG A 155 23.79 8.46 -3.04
N LYS A 156 22.56 8.80 -2.67
CA LYS A 156 22.23 9.21 -1.28
C LYS A 156 22.42 8.05 -0.30
N VAL A 157 21.97 6.86 -0.64
CA VAL A 157 22.09 5.66 0.21
C VAL A 157 23.56 5.30 0.45
N ILE A 158 24.41 5.33 -0.59
CA ILE A 158 25.87 5.11 -0.46
C ILE A 158 26.50 6.15 0.47
N GLN A 159 26.05 7.40 0.38
CA GLN A 159 26.44 8.47 1.31
C GLN A 159 25.81 8.34 2.71
N ARG A 160 25.15 7.20 3.01
CA ARG A 160 24.45 6.92 4.27
C ARG A 160 23.38 7.96 4.61
N LYS A 161 22.72 8.49 3.58
CA LYS A 161 21.60 9.44 3.67
C LYS A 161 20.31 8.77 3.24
N SER A 162 19.19 9.24 3.80
CA SER A 162 17.88 8.74 3.41
C SER A 162 17.46 9.27 2.02
N PRO A 163 17.12 8.41 1.05
CA PRO A 163 16.66 8.85 -0.26
C PRO A 163 15.26 9.50 -0.23
N SER A 164 14.42 9.08 0.72
CA SER A 164 13.03 9.54 0.94
C SER A 164 12.89 10.53 2.10
N ALA A 165 13.99 10.99 2.70
CA ALA A 165 14.00 11.75 3.96
C ALA A 165 13.37 11.01 5.17
N ASN A 166 13.15 9.69 5.06
CA ASN A 166 12.75 8.87 6.20
C ASN A 166 13.91 8.71 7.19
N ILE A 167 13.73 9.20 8.42
CA ILE A 167 14.68 9.10 9.53
C ILE A 167 15.08 7.65 9.87
N SER A 168 14.17 6.70 9.64
CA SER A 168 14.37 5.28 9.97
C SER A 168 15.55 4.65 9.22
N HIS A 169 15.85 5.12 8.01
CA HIS A 169 17.01 4.63 7.25
C HIS A 169 18.33 5.02 7.92
N VAL A 170 18.44 6.27 8.36
CA VAL A 170 19.66 6.78 9.02
C VAL A 170 19.86 6.07 10.37
N ILE A 171 18.78 5.87 11.13
CA ILE A 171 18.80 5.13 12.40
C ILE A 171 19.27 3.67 12.19
N LYS A 172 18.82 3.00 11.13
CA LYS A 172 19.27 1.62 10.82
C LYS A 172 20.77 1.56 10.59
N PHE A 173 21.34 2.47 9.79
CA PHE A 173 22.79 2.54 9.61
C PHE A 173 23.54 2.81 10.92
N ALA A 174 23.03 3.74 11.74
CA ALA A 174 23.63 4.06 13.03
C ALA A 174 23.63 2.87 14.00
N ASN A 175 22.55 2.09 14.02
CA ASN A 175 22.44 0.89 14.85
C ASN A 175 23.44 -0.21 14.43
N GLU A 176 23.76 -0.34 13.15
CA GLU A 176 24.79 -1.29 12.70
C GLU A 176 26.21 -0.86 13.11
N GLU A 177 26.50 0.45 13.08
CA GLU A 177 27.77 0.97 13.62
C GLU A 177 27.86 0.75 15.14
N MET A 178 26.74 0.91 15.88
CA MET A 178 26.69 0.57 17.31
C MET A 178 27.01 -0.90 17.56
N LYS A 179 26.41 -1.82 16.80
CA LYS A 179 26.70 -3.28 16.93
C LYS A 179 28.16 -3.59 16.64
N SER A 180 28.75 -2.88 15.67
CA SER A 180 30.16 -2.96 15.33
C SER A 180 31.08 -2.25 16.34
N LYS A 181 30.53 -1.69 17.43
CA LYS A 181 31.22 -0.90 18.46
C LYS A 181 31.92 0.37 17.95
N ASN A 182 31.53 0.83 16.76
CA ASN A 182 32.02 2.09 16.19
C ASN A 182 31.17 3.26 16.72
N PHE A 183 31.26 3.52 18.02
CA PHE A 183 30.37 4.47 18.71
C PHE A 183 30.46 5.90 18.19
N GLU A 184 31.64 6.35 17.73
CA GLU A 184 31.82 7.69 17.17
C GLU A 184 31.04 7.88 15.87
N LYS A 185 31.12 6.90 14.95
CA LYS A 185 30.35 6.93 13.70
C LYS A 185 28.85 6.83 13.98
N ALA A 186 28.45 5.98 14.93
CA ALA A 186 27.07 5.85 15.34
C ALA A 186 26.52 7.18 15.90
N GLU A 187 27.26 7.87 16.78
CA GLU A 187 26.87 9.18 17.31
C GLU A 187 26.67 10.23 16.20
N GLN A 188 27.59 10.30 15.24
CA GLN A 188 27.46 11.21 14.09
C GLN A 188 26.20 10.91 13.28
N MET A 189 25.88 9.65 13.09
CA MET A 189 24.69 9.23 12.35
C MET A 189 23.39 9.50 13.10
N PHE A 190 23.35 9.27 14.42
CA PHE A 190 22.17 9.64 15.22
C PHE A 190 21.97 11.15 15.26
N THR A 191 23.04 11.93 15.29
CA THR A 191 22.96 13.40 15.18
C THR A 191 22.34 13.81 13.83
N ARG A 192 22.79 13.22 12.72
CA ARG A 192 22.17 13.45 11.42
C ARG A 192 20.70 12.98 11.36
N ALA A 193 20.35 11.90 12.04
CA ALA A 193 18.96 11.44 12.10
C ALA A 193 18.08 12.47 12.83
N ILE A 194 18.59 13.06 13.92
CA ILE A 194 17.93 14.16 14.64
C ILE A 194 17.75 15.37 13.72
N ASP A 195 18.76 15.74 12.94
CA ASP A 195 18.68 16.88 12.00
C ASP A 195 17.64 16.66 10.89
N VAL A 196 17.34 15.41 10.52
CA VAL A 196 16.37 15.07 9.48
C VAL A 196 14.93 15.24 9.98
N ASP A 197 14.62 14.77 11.19
CA ASP A 197 13.29 14.91 11.79
C ASP A 197 13.39 14.91 13.31
N GLU A 198 13.67 16.10 13.86
CA GLU A 198 13.82 16.32 15.31
C GLU A 198 12.61 15.82 16.10
N LYS A 199 11.40 16.00 15.54
CA LYS A 199 10.14 15.66 16.21
C LYS A 199 9.97 14.16 16.38
N ARG A 200 10.50 13.35 15.47
CA ARG A 200 10.41 11.87 15.47
C ARG A 200 11.74 11.19 15.78
N ALA A 201 12.68 11.91 16.39
CA ALA A 201 14.03 11.44 16.66
C ALA A 201 14.20 10.74 18.02
N ALA A 202 13.13 10.35 18.73
CA ALA A 202 13.20 9.72 20.05
C ALA A 202 14.26 8.60 20.14
N VAL A 203 14.24 7.66 19.18
CA VAL A 203 15.20 6.55 19.11
C VAL A 203 16.63 7.04 18.86
N ALA A 204 16.80 8.07 18.02
CA ALA A 204 18.12 8.62 17.72
C ALA A 204 18.71 9.34 18.94
N TYR A 205 17.93 10.14 19.66
CA TYR A 205 18.36 10.77 20.92
C TYR A 205 18.78 9.72 21.96
N TYR A 206 17.94 8.70 22.17
CA TYR A 206 18.22 7.64 23.13
C TYR A 206 19.50 6.87 22.79
N ASN A 207 19.66 6.43 21.54
CA ASN A 207 20.84 5.68 21.12
C ASN A 207 22.10 6.56 21.05
N ARG A 208 21.98 7.86 20.77
CA ARG A 208 23.10 8.80 20.88
C ARG A 208 23.60 8.94 22.31
N ALA A 209 22.69 9.03 23.28
CA ALA A 209 23.02 9.04 24.70
C ALA A 209 23.79 7.76 25.08
N LEU A 210 23.34 6.59 24.62
CA LEU A 210 24.03 5.32 24.83
C LEU A 210 25.45 5.31 24.24
N CYS A 211 25.64 5.80 23.00
CA CYS A 211 26.97 5.91 22.40
C CYS A 211 27.90 6.78 23.26
N ARG A 212 27.41 7.92 23.74
CA ARG A 212 28.18 8.84 24.60
C ARG A 212 28.55 8.21 25.94
N ILE A 213 27.66 7.42 26.55
CA ILE A 213 27.96 6.67 27.78
C ILE A 213 29.11 5.68 27.51
N GLN A 214 29.06 4.95 26.40
CA GLN A 214 30.10 3.96 26.07
C GLN A 214 31.46 4.62 25.79
N MET A 215 31.49 5.80 25.16
CA MET A 215 32.73 6.50 24.80
C MET A 215 33.33 7.31 25.95
N TYR A 216 32.49 7.99 26.73
CA TYR A 216 32.94 9.03 27.66
C TYR A 216 32.56 8.75 29.12
N GLY A 217 31.79 7.68 29.38
CA GLY A 217 31.25 7.39 30.70
C GLY A 217 30.40 8.56 31.22
N THR A 218 30.66 8.98 32.45
CA THR A 218 29.93 10.09 33.11
C THR A 218 30.53 11.47 32.84
N LYS A 219 31.61 11.58 32.06
CA LYS A 219 32.30 12.87 31.80
C LYS A 219 31.41 13.88 31.07
N LEU A 220 30.41 13.41 30.32
CA LEU A 220 29.47 14.22 29.54
C LEU A 220 28.02 14.10 30.08
N LEU A 221 27.86 13.98 31.40
CA LEU A 221 26.58 13.71 32.05
C LEU A 221 25.46 14.66 31.60
N ASN A 222 25.74 15.97 31.50
CA ASN A 222 24.75 16.96 31.11
C ASN A 222 24.22 16.73 29.68
N GLY A 223 25.11 16.43 28.73
CA GLY A 223 24.72 16.15 27.35
C GLY A 223 23.95 14.84 27.20
N ILE A 224 24.32 13.82 27.98
CA ILE A 224 23.61 12.53 28.03
C ILE A 224 22.20 12.73 28.60
N LEU A 225 22.07 13.45 29.72
CA LEU A 225 20.77 13.74 30.33
C LEU A 225 19.87 14.58 29.41
N GLN A 226 20.46 15.52 28.66
CA GLN A 226 19.72 16.31 27.67
C GLN A 226 19.17 15.42 26.55
N ASP A 227 19.99 14.52 26.00
CA ASP A 227 19.54 13.57 24.98
C ASP A 227 18.40 12.69 25.50
N LEU A 228 18.50 12.15 26.71
CA LEU A 228 17.45 11.32 27.30
C LEU A 228 16.14 12.09 27.52
N LYS A 229 16.22 13.35 27.97
CA LYS A 229 15.03 14.23 28.09
C LYS A 229 14.39 14.50 26.73
N GLN A 230 15.19 14.75 25.69
CA GLN A 230 14.67 14.96 24.34
C GLN A 230 14.04 13.68 23.77
N ALA A 231 14.61 12.50 24.07
CA ALA A 231 14.04 11.23 23.69
C ALA A 231 12.64 11.03 24.30
N GLU A 232 12.49 11.29 25.60
CA GLU A 232 11.21 11.22 26.31
C GLU A 232 10.18 12.19 25.74
N MET A 233 10.55 13.46 25.53
CA MET A 233 9.64 14.45 24.95
C MET A 233 9.20 14.10 23.53
N SER A 234 10.12 13.61 22.68
CA SER A 234 9.80 13.18 21.31
C SER A 234 8.86 11.96 21.33
N PHE A 235 9.09 11.01 22.25
CA PHE A 235 8.23 9.85 22.41
C PHE A 235 6.81 10.21 22.85
N GLU A 236 6.66 11.11 23.84
CA GLU A 236 5.33 11.54 24.30
C GLU A 236 4.55 12.29 23.21
N LYS A 237 5.21 13.12 22.41
CA LYS A 237 4.59 13.75 21.22
C LYS A 237 4.09 12.71 20.23
N PHE A 238 4.92 11.71 19.91
CA PHE A 238 4.53 10.62 19.01
C PHE A 238 3.32 9.84 19.54
N LYS A 239 3.30 9.54 20.85
CA LYS A 239 2.17 8.87 21.50
C LYS A 239 0.87 9.68 21.39
N GLN A 240 0.93 10.99 21.57
CA GLN A 240 -0.21 11.89 21.38
C GLN A 240 -0.71 11.88 19.92
N GLU A 241 0.21 11.97 18.95
CA GLU A 241 -0.13 11.87 17.51
C GLU A 241 -0.79 10.53 17.18
N ALA A 242 -0.27 9.42 17.70
CA ALA A 242 -0.82 8.09 17.48
C ALA A 242 -2.24 7.96 18.06
N PHE A 243 -2.47 8.51 19.26
CA PHE A 243 -3.80 8.53 19.89
C PHE A 243 -4.80 9.36 19.07
N LEU A 244 -4.38 10.53 18.59
CA LEU A 244 -5.21 11.36 17.71
C LEU A 244 -5.58 10.63 16.43
N CYS A 245 -4.61 9.98 15.77
CA CYS A 245 -4.86 9.18 14.58
C CYS A 245 -5.86 8.04 14.85
N LEU A 246 -5.74 7.34 15.97
CA LEU A 246 -6.68 6.30 16.37
C LEU A 246 -8.11 6.86 16.49
N SER A 247 -8.27 7.99 17.20
CA SER A 247 -9.58 8.63 17.37
C SER A 247 -10.19 9.11 16.03
N LEU A 248 -9.35 9.57 15.09
CA LEU A 248 -9.79 9.95 13.75
C LEU A 248 -10.22 8.73 12.93
N LEU A 249 -9.54 7.59 13.08
CA LEU A 249 -9.94 6.34 12.43
C LEU A 249 -11.27 5.86 12.97
N ASP A 250 -11.47 5.87 14.29
CA ASP A 250 -12.73 5.48 14.92
C ASP A 250 -13.89 6.36 14.45
N THR A 251 -13.69 7.69 14.40
CA THR A 251 -14.70 8.62 13.89
C THR A 251 -14.94 8.48 12.39
N SER A 252 -13.93 8.12 11.60
CA SER A 252 -14.06 7.83 10.16
C SER A 252 -14.80 6.51 9.90
N GLN A 253 -14.57 5.48 10.72
CA GLN A 253 -15.32 4.23 10.68
C GLN A 253 -16.76 4.44 11.14
N ILE A 254 -17.04 5.33 12.10
CA ILE A 254 -18.41 5.71 12.45
C ILE A 254 -19.10 6.42 11.28
N LYS A 255 -18.39 7.26 10.49
CA LYS A 255 -18.94 7.86 9.27
C LYS A 255 -19.10 6.87 8.13
N GLY A 256 -18.16 5.93 7.96
CA GLY A 256 -18.22 4.80 7.04
C GLY A 256 -19.39 3.88 7.37
N ASN A 257 -19.54 3.49 8.64
CA ASN A 257 -20.66 2.71 9.16
C ASN A 257 -21.96 3.48 9.17
N ARG A 258 -22.03 4.81 9.22
CA ARG A 258 -23.29 5.53 8.98
C ARG A 258 -23.68 5.54 7.50
N ASN A 259 -22.72 5.52 6.59
CA ASN A 259 -22.98 5.35 5.17
C ASN A 259 -23.31 3.89 4.82
N ASP A 260 -22.67 2.93 5.48
CA ASP A 260 -22.91 1.50 5.33
C ASP A 260 -24.12 1.00 6.15
N GLU A 261 -24.50 1.61 7.27
CA GLU A 261 -25.77 1.34 7.98
C GLU A 261 -26.97 1.86 7.20
N ASN A 262 -26.79 2.92 6.40
CA ASN A 262 -27.79 3.32 5.40
C ASN A 262 -27.84 2.37 4.20
N LEU A 263 -26.82 1.52 4.00
CA LEU A 263 -26.79 0.46 2.99
C LEU A 263 -27.18 -0.92 3.56
N THR A 264 -27.05 -1.17 4.87
CA THR A 264 -27.26 -2.48 5.52
C THR A 264 -28.52 -2.56 6.38
N LYS A 265 -29.22 -1.44 6.67
CA LYS A 265 -30.54 -1.48 7.36
C LYS A 265 -31.74 -1.81 6.45
N LYS A 266 -31.52 -2.34 5.25
CA LYS A 266 -32.59 -2.89 4.38
C LYS A 266 -32.36 -4.34 3.94
N SER A 267 -31.88 -5.18 4.84
CA SER A 267 -31.98 -6.63 4.66
C SER A 267 -32.33 -7.32 5.98
N LYS A 268 -33.53 -7.07 6.48
CA LYS A 268 -34.28 -8.07 7.24
C LYS A 268 -35.71 -8.06 6.69
N PHE A 269 -36.11 -9.25 6.25
CA PHE A 269 -37.34 -9.65 5.56
C PHE A 269 -37.35 -9.41 4.06
#